data_AF-A0A329L7W2-F1
#
_entry.id   AF-A0A329L7W2-F1
#
_cell.length_a   1.000
_cell.length_b   1.000
_cell.length_c   1.000
_cell.angle_alpha   90.00
_cell.angle_beta   90.00
_cell.angle_gamma   90.00
#
_symmetry.space_group_name_H-M   'P 1'
#
loop_
_entity.id
_entity.type
_entity.pdbx_description
1 polymer ?
#
loop_
_entity_poly.entity_id
_entity_poly.type
_entity_poly.pdbx_seq_one_letter_code
_entity_poly.pdbx_strand_id
1 'polypeptide(L)' 'MELLSNEVLVHCYRDAVRLGLEQAFIDLLEMEMKRRNLECSTAYINNNCKMGA' A
#
# COMPACT_ATOMS: atom_id res chain seq x y z
N MET A 1 -10.48 -0.79 8.40
CA MET A 1 -10.17 -1.24 7.02
C MET A 1 -10.82 -2.57 6.66
N GLU A 2 -11.43 -3.29 7.61
CA GLU A 2 -12.00 -4.63 7.43
C GLU A 2 -13.06 -4.75 6.32
N LEU A 3 -13.80 -3.67 6.05
CA LEU A 3 -14.83 -3.62 5.00
C LEU A 3 -14.31 -3.23 3.61
N LEU A 4 -13.04 -2.80 3.50
CA LEU A 4 -12.46 -2.48 2.20
C LEU A 4 -12.30 -3.77 1.39
N SER A 5 -12.58 -3.73 0.09
CA SER A 5 -12.19 -4.82 -0.80
C SER A 5 -10.66 -4.90 -0.88
N ASN A 6 -10.14 -6.08 -1.24
CA ASN A 6 -8.70 -6.26 -1.36
C ASN A 6 -8.07 -5.30 -2.38
N GLU A 7 -8.78 -5.04 -3.48
CA GLU A 7 -8.36 -4.08 -4.51
C GLU A 7 -8.27 -2.65 -3.95
N VAL A 8 -9.30 -2.19 -3.24
CA VAL A 8 -9.31 -0.85 -2.63
C VAL A 8 -8.21 -0.71 -1.59
N LEU A 9 -7.97 -1.75 -0.77
CA LEU A 9 -6.91 -1.74 0.23
C LEU A 9 -5.51 -1.60 -0.41
N VAL A 10 -5.25 -2.34 -1.49
CA VAL A 10 -3.99 -2.25 -2.25
C VAL A 10 -3.84 -0.87 -2.90
N HIS A 11 -4.91 -0.30 -3.46
CA HIS A 11 -4.88 1.04 -4.04
C HIS A 11 -4.60 2.12 -2.98
N CYS A 12 -5.29 2.06 -1.83
CA CYS A 12 -5.05 2.97 -0.72
C CYS A 12 -3.60 2.92 -0.23
N TYR A 13 -3.03 1.72 -0.14
CA TYR A 13 -1.62 1.55 0.22
C TYR A 13 -0.67 2.20 -0.78
N ARG A 14 -0.87 1.96 -2.08
CA ARG A 14 -0.05 2.58 -3.13
C ARG A 14 -0.14 4.11 -3.11
N ASP A 15 -1.34 4.65 -2.97
CA ASP A 15 -1.54 6.09 -2.92
C ASP A 15 -0.98 6.71 -1.64
N ALA A 16 -1.13 6.05 -0.50
CA ALA A 16 -0.56 6.52 0.76
C ALA A 16 0.98 6.63 0.70
N VAL A 17 1.64 5.61 0.14
CA VAL A 17 3.10 5.63 -0.09
C VAL A 17 3.48 6.72 -1.09
N ARG A 18 2.76 6.83 -2.22
CA ARG A 18 3.06 7.81 -3.28
C ARG A 18 2.89 9.25 -2.81
N LEU A 19 1.87 9.53 -1.99
CA LEU A 19 1.58 10.85 -1.46
C LEU A 19 2.46 11.22 -0.26
N GLY A 20 3.28 10.29 0.24
CA GLY A 20 4.09 10.50 1.43
C GLY A 20 3.24 10.76 2.67
N LEU A 21 2.12 10.04 2.82
CA LEU A 21 1.29 10.14 4.02
C LEU A 21 2.04 9.63 5.25
N GLU A 22 1.48 9.89 6.43
CA GLU A 22 2.09 9.51 7.70
C GLU A 22 2.41 8.01 7.75
N GLN A 23 3.63 7.68 8.20
CA GLN A 23 4.10 6.29 8.28
C GLN A 23 3.17 5.42 9.12
N ALA A 24 2.61 5.94 10.21
CA ALA A 24 1.65 5.22 11.05
C ALA A 24 0.39 4.79 10.27
N PHE A 25 -0.06 5.59 9.31
CA PHE A 25 -1.19 5.22 8.44
C PHE A 25 -0.80 4.13 7.44
N ILE A 26 0.41 4.24 6.86
CA ILE A 26 0.97 3.23 5.96
C ILE A 26 1.12 1.88 6.68
N ASP A 27 1.63 1.88 7.91
CA ASP A 27 1.81 0.69 8.73
C ASP A 27 0.48 -0.02 9.01
N LEU A 28 -0.60 0.74 9.25
CA LEU A 28 -1.94 0.18 9.42
C LEU A 28 -2.45 -0.51 8.15
N LEU A 29 -2.14 0.04 6.97
CA LEU A 29 -2.49 -0.58 5.68
C LEU A 29 -1.68 -1.87 5.48
N GLU A 30 -0.38 -1.85 5.76
CA GLU A 30 0.49 -3.04 5.66
C GLU A 30 0.04 -4.15 6.61
N MET A 31 -0.32 -3.82 7.85
CA MET A 31 -0.84 -4.78 8.82
C MET A 31 -2.11 -5.46 8.30
N GLU A 32 -3.06 -4.69 7.78
CA GLU A 32 -4.31 -5.23 7.25
C GLU A 32 -4.07 -6.08 5.98
N MET A 33 -3.15 -5.66 5.11
CA MET A 33 -2.77 -6.43 3.92
C MET A 33 -2.10 -7.75 4.30
N LYS A 34 -1.20 -7.74 5.28
CA LYS A 34 -0.56 -8.95 5.82
C LYS A 34 -1.57 -9.89 6.46
N ARG A 35 -2.54 -9.36 7.22
CA ARG A 35 -3.64 -10.14 7.82
C ARG A 35 -4.45 -10.90 6.77
N ARG A 36 -4.61 -10.32 5.58
CA ARG A 36 -5.35 -10.89 4.44
C ARG A 36 -4.48 -11.68 3.47
N ASN A 37 -3.19 -11.84 3.77
CA ASN A 37 -2.20 -12.48 2.91
C ASN A 37 -2.14 -11.84 1.49
N LEU A 38 -2.27 -10.51 1.42
CA LEU A 38 -2.15 -9.76 0.17
C LEU A 38 -0.68 -9.41 -0.08
N GLU A 39 -0.08 -10.05 -1.08
CA GLU A 39 1.29 -9.75 -1.49
C GLU A 39 1.32 -8.39 -2.21
N CYS A 40 1.89 -7.38 -1.57
CA CYS A 40 2.26 -6.14 -2.23
C CYS A 40 3.65 -5.74 -1.73
N SER A 41 4.67 -6.14 -2.48
CA SER A 41 6.04 -5.79 -2.15
C SER A 41 6.24 -4.28 -2.33
N THR A 42 6.69 -3.59 -1.28
CA THR A 42 7.20 -2.21 -1.35
C THR A 42 8.21 -2.05 -2.48
N ALA A 43 9.04 -3.07 -2.73
CA ALA A 43 9.99 -3.07 -3.83
C ALA A 43 9.33 -3.02 -5.23
N TYR A 44 8.11 -3.53 -5.38
CA TYR A 44 7.36 -3.46 -6.64
C TYR A 44 6.78 -2.06 -6.87
N ILE A 45 6.28 -1.42 -5.81
CA ILE A 45 5.75 -0.04 -5.86
C ILE A 45 6.88 0.95 -6.14
N ASN A 46 8.03 0.79 -5.46
CA ASN A 46 9.17 1.70 -5.62
C ASN A 46 9.84 1.58 -7.01
N ASN A 47 9.80 0.41 -7.65
CA ASN A 47 10.31 0.24 -9.02
C ASN A 47 9.41 0.90 -10.08
N ASN A 48 8.08 0.92 -9.87
CA ASN A 48 7.17 1.66 -10.76
C ASN A 48 7.16 3.18 -10.49
N CYS A 49 7.59 3.64 -9.31
CA CYS A 49 7.79 5.07 -9.04
C CYS A 49 9.07 5.65 -9.66
N LYS A 50 9.97 4.83 -10.24
CA LYS A 50 11.21 5.28 -10.91
C LYS A 50 11.15 5.30 -12.45
N MET A 51 10.02 4.94 -13.08
CA MET A 51 9.82 5.04 -14.53
C MET A 51 9.01 6.29 -14.93
N GLY A 52 9.30 7.41 -14.27
CA GLY A 52 8.73 8.72 -14.56
C GLY A 52 9.74 9.82 -14.28
N ALA A 53 10.83 9.83 -15.03
CA ALA A 53 11.72 10.97 -15.20
C ALA A 53 12.09 11.07 -16.69
#